data_AF-A0A821QUB1-F1
#
_entry.id   AF-A0A821QUB1-F1
#
_cell.length_a   1.000
_cell.length_b   1.000
_cell.length_c   1.000
_cell.angle_alpha   90.00
_cell.angle_beta   90.00
_cell.angle_gamma   90.00
#
_symmetry.space_group_name_H-M   'P 1'
#
loop_
_entity.id
_entity.type
_entity.pdbx_description
1 polymer ?
#
loop_
_entity_poly.entity_id
_entity_poly.type
_entity_poly.pdbx_seq_one_letter_code
_entity_poly.pdbx_strand_id
1 'polypeptide(L)'
;MDSYLSDRTIKLNYASHVVCRQTNKGCVQGSVGGPLLWNLLLDPLLKTLHEAEITAQAFADDIVLLVEGNIASDIEVKPNSALAMVN
;
A
#
# COMPACT_ATOMS: atom_id res chain seq x y z
N MET A 1 -3.24 6.56 25.10
CA MET A 1 -3.52 6.72 23.67
C MET A 1 -3.41 5.32 23.11
N ASP A 2 -4.54 4.70 22.78
CA ASP A 2 -4.59 3.28 22.43
C ASP A 2 -4.07 3.07 20.99
N SER A 3 -3.43 1.93 20.73
CA SER A 3 -2.86 1.61 19.42
C SER A 3 -3.96 1.28 18.41
N TYR A 4 -4.04 2.05 17.31
CA TYR A 4 -5.04 1.84 16.26
C TYR A 4 -4.95 0.46 15.57
N LEU A 5 -3.75 -0.15 15.52
CA LEU A 5 -3.53 -1.43 14.84
C LEU A 5 -3.66 -2.65 15.79
N SER A 6 -3.79 -2.42 17.10
CA SER A 6 -3.81 -3.48 18.11
C SER A 6 -5.24 -3.88 18.50
N ASP A 7 -5.42 -5.13 18.95
CA ASP A 7 -6.65 -5.65 19.57
C ASP A 7 -7.95 -5.44 18.79
N ARG A 8 -7.84 -5.40 17.46
CA ARG A 8 -8.98 -5.18 16.58
C ARG A 8 -9.79 -6.45 16.39
N THR A 9 -11.11 -6.33 16.49
CA THR A 9 -12.06 -7.42 16.26
C THR A 9 -13.13 -6.99 15.27
N ILE A 10 -13.42 -7.85 14.29
CA ILE A 10 -14.53 -7.73 13.35
C ILE A 10 -15.70 -8.55 13.91
N LYS A 11 -16.88 -7.94 13.96
CA LYS A 11 -18.13 -8.58 14.38
C LYS A 11 -19.12 -8.60 13.21
N LEU A 12 -19.54 -9.78 12.80
CA LEU A 12 -20.57 -9.99 11.79
C LEU A 12 -21.87 -10.42 12.49
N ASN A 13 -22.95 -9.68 12.26
CA ASN A 13 -24.29 -10.04 12.72
C ASN A 13 -25.13 -10.40 11.48
N TYR A 14 -25.60 -11.63 11.41
CA TYR A 14 -26.39 -12.11 10.26
C TYR A 14 -27.39 -13.20 10.70
N ALA A 15 -28.66 -13.06 10.31
CA ALA A 15 -29.72 -14.03 10.61
C ALA A 15 -29.76 -14.49 12.09
N SER A 16 -29.69 -13.53 13.03
CA SER A 16 -29.63 -13.79 14.48
C SER A 16 -28.38 -14.52 14.99
N HIS A 17 -27.39 -14.75 14.14
CA HIS A 17 -26.08 -15.26 14.51
C HIS A 17 -25.05 -14.13 14.58
N VAL A 18 -24.12 -14.26 15.53
CA VAL A 18 -23.01 -13.34 15.73
C VAL A 18 -21.70 -14.11 15.61
N VAL A 19 -20.82 -13.64 14.75
CA VAL A 19 -19.47 -14.17 14.59
C VAL A 19 -18.46 -13.06 14.86
N CYS A 20 -17.50 -13.33 15.73
CA CYS A 20 -16.38 -12.43 16.00
C CYS A 20 -15.06 -13.04 15.52
N ARG A 21 -14.18 -12.21 14.96
CA ARG A 21 -12.82 -12.58 14.53
C ARG A 21 -11.85 -11.45 14.84
N GLN A 22 -10.68 -11.78 15.39
CA GLN A 22 -9.59 -10.82 15.51
C GLN A 22 -8.98 -10.52 14.13
N THR A 23 -8.52 -9.29 13.93
CA THR A 23 -7.82 -8.87 12.71
C THR A 23 -6.47 -8.23 13.03
N ASN A 24 -5.43 -8.73 12.37
CA ASN A 24 -4.06 -8.26 12.48
C ASN A 24 -3.54 -7.61 11.18
N LYS A 25 -4.39 -7.46 10.16
CA LYS A 25 -3.99 -6.93 8.84
C LYS A 25 -4.84 -5.74 8.41
N GLY A 26 -4.22 -4.88 7.62
CA GLY A 26 -4.85 -3.74 6.96
C GLY A 26 -5.38 -2.67 7.91
N CYS A 27 -6.16 -1.76 7.34
CA CYS A 27 -6.94 -0.75 8.03
C CYS A 27 -8.43 -1.03 7.83
N VAL A 28 -9.27 -0.61 8.78
CA VAL A 28 -10.73 -0.71 8.62
C VAL A 28 -11.16 0.25 7.51
N GLN A 29 -11.87 -0.24 6.49
CA GLN A 29 -12.41 0.60 5.43
C GLN A 29 -13.42 1.60 6.02
N GLY A 30 -13.30 2.87 5.63
CA GLY A 30 -14.12 3.96 6.17
C GLY A 30 -13.62 4.52 7.50
N SER A 31 -12.50 4.03 8.03
CA SER A 31 -11.86 4.68 9.18
C SER A 31 -11.19 5.99 8.78
N VAL A 32 -11.23 6.96 9.70
CA VAL A 32 -10.61 8.28 9.49
C VAL A 32 -9.09 8.17 9.37
N GLY A 33 -8.47 7.25 10.10
CA GLY A 33 -7.01 7.06 10.11
C GLY A 33 -6.48 6.15 8.98
N GLY A 34 -7.35 5.40 8.30
CA GLY A 34 -6.96 4.47 7.24
C GLY A 34 -6.14 5.13 6.12
N PRO A 35 -6.60 6.25 5.53
CA PRO A 35 -5.86 6.96 4.48
C PRO A 35 -4.45 7.40 4.91
N LEU A 36 -4.30 7.93 6.13
CA LEU A 36 -2.99 8.34 6.65
C LEU A 36 -2.04 7.15 6.80
N LEU A 37 -2.54 6.02 7.31
CA LEU A 37 -1.72 4.83 7.50
C LEU A 37 -1.28 4.21 6.18
N TRP A 38 -2.10 4.27 5.13
CA TRP A 38 -1.69 3.89 3.78
C TRP A 38 -0.56 4.78 3.27
N ASN A 39 -0.66 6.10 3.43
CA ASN A 39 0.42 7.01 3.04
C ASN A 39 1.73 6.73 3.79
N LEU A 40 1.66 6.47 5.10
CA LEU A 40 2.83 6.12 5.91
C LEU A 40 3.43 4.77 5.53
N LEU A 41 2.60 3.80 5.13
CA LEU A 41 3.06 2.49 4.65
C LEU A 41 3.82 2.63 3.32
N LEU A 42 3.35 3.50 2.42
CA LEU A 42 3.95 3.69 1.10
C LEU A 42 5.19 4.60 1.10
N ASP A 43 5.33 5.51 2.07
CA ASP A 43 6.44 6.47 2.14
C ASP A 43 7.85 5.83 2.06
N PRO A 44 8.18 4.75 2.79
CA PRO A 44 9.47 4.08 2.65
C PRO A 44 9.71 3.51 1.25
N LEU A 45 8.68 2.93 0.63
CA LEU A 45 8.77 2.38 -0.73
C LEU A 45 9.03 3.49 -1.76
N LEU A 46 8.31 4.61 -1.66
CA LEU A 46 8.51 5.75 -2.55
C LEU A 46 9.92 6.34 -2.41
N LYS A 47 10.46 6.40 -1.19
CA LYS A 47 11.85 6.81 -0.95
C LYS A 47 12.84 5.86 -1.61
N THR A 48 12.67 4.54 -1.45
CA THR A 48 13.53 3.55 -2.08
C THR A 48 13.50 3.62 -3.61
N LEU A 49 12.32 3.84 -4.21
CA LEU A 49 12.20 4.04 -5.66
C LEU A 49 12.90 5.35 -6.10
N HIS A 50 12.73 6.43 -5.34
CA HIS A 50 13.35 7.71 -5.63
C HIS A 50 14.89 7.66 -5.54
N GLU A 51 15.44 6.97 -4.54
CA GLU A 51 16.88 6.73 -4.39
C GLU A 51 17.49 5.93 -5.55
N ALA A 52 16.67 5.09 -6.20
CA ALA A 52 17.03 4.37 -7.43
C ALA A 52 16.74 5.16 -8.72
N GLU A 53 16.53 6.47 -8.61
CA GLU A 53 16.22 7.37 -9.73
C GLU A 53 14.94 7.00 -10.50
N ILE A 54 14.04 6.25 -9.88
CA ILE A 54 12.74 5.88 -10.46
C ILE A 54 11.70 6.90 -10.03
N THR A 55 11.05 7.53 -11.01
CA THR A 55 9.92 8.42 -10.73
C THR A 55 8.68 7.60 -10.43
N ALA A 56 8.12 7.76 -9.24
CA ALA A 56 6.92 7.06 -8.80
C ALA A 56 5.95 8.02 -8.09
N GLN A 57 4.65 7.77 -8.27
CA GLN A 57 3.59 8.49 -7.58
C GLN A 57 2.60 7.49 -6.99
N ALA A 58 2.27 7.66 -5.70
CA ALA A 58 1.23 6.90 -5.04
C ALA A 58 -0.05 7.71 -4.84
N PHE A 59 -1.18 7.03 -4.87
CA PHE A 59 -2.48 7.56 -4.48
C PHE A 59 -3.32 6.46 -3.85
N ALA A 60 -3.73 6.64 -2.59
CA ALA A 60 -4.40 5.59 -1.81
C ALA A 60 -3.56 4.28 -1.80
N ASP A 61 -4.07 3.21 -2.40
CA ASP A 61 -3.40 1.92 -2.55
C ASP A 61 -2.69 1.74 -3.91
N ASP A 62 -2.86 2.66 -4.85
CA ASP A 62 -2.27 2.60 -6.19
C ASP A 62 -0.89 3.29 -6.23
N ILE A 63 0.02 2.72 -7.03
CA ILE A 63 1.34 3.30 -7.34
C ILE A 63 1.54 3.26 -8.85
N VAL A 64 1.96 4.39 -9.41
CA VAL A 64 2.30 4.55 -10.82
C VAL A 64 3.79 4.84 -10.94
N LEU A 65 4.47 4.12 -11.84
CA LEU A 65 5.84 4.39 -12.23
C LEU A 65 5.85 5.19 -13.53
N LEU A 66 6.61 6.29 -13.55
CA LEU A 66 6.87 7.05 -14.76
C LEU A 66 8.24 6.63 -15.31
N VAL A 67 8.21 6.04 -16.51
CA VAL A 67 9.40 5.58 -17.21
C VAL A 67 9.56 6.35 -18.50
N GLU A 68 10.76 6.88 -18.70
CA GLU A 68 11.21 7.45 -19.96
C GLU A 68 12.30 6.58 -20.60
N GLY A 69 12.33 6.55 -21.93
CA GLY A 69 13.27 5.76 -22.71
C GLY A 69 13.51 6.39 -24.08
N ASN A 70 14.76 6.29 -24.55
CA ASN A 70 15.12 6.74 -25.90
C ASN A 70 14.90 5.64 -26.94
N ILE A 71 14.93 4.38 -26.48
CA ILE A 71 14.69 3.19 -27.29
C ILE A 71 13.69 2.26 -26.60
N ALA A 72 13.05 1.37 -27.37
CA ALA A 72 11.99 0.49 -26.87
C ALA A 72 12.46 -0.46 -25.74
N SER A 73 13.74 -0.83 -25.72
CA SER A 73 14.27 -1.66 -24.62
C SER A 73 14.36 -0.90 -23.29
N ASP A 74 14.50 0.42 -23.29
CA ASP A 74 14.58 1.22 -22.07
C ASP A 74 13.26 1.16 -21.29
N ILE A 75 12.14 1.25 -22.01
CA ILE A 75 10.78 1.16 -21.43
C ILE A 75 10.42 -0.26 -21.01
N GLU A 76 11.21 -1.27 -21.37
CA GLU A 76 11.03 -2.65 -20.92
C GLU A 76 11.92 -2.94 -19.70
N VAL A 77 13.19 -2.56 -19.75
CA VAL A 77 14.17 -2.88 -18.69
C VAL A 77 13.91 -2.06 -17.42
N LYS A 78 13.76 -0.74 -17.54
CA LYS A 78 13.61 0.16 -16.39
C LYS A 78 12.43 -0.19 -15.48
N PRO A 79 11.19 -0.41 -15.97
CA PRO A 79 10.08 -0.77 -15.09
C PRO A 79 10.27 -2.17 -14.50
N ASN A 80 10.84 -3.13 -15.22
CA ASN A 80 11.08 -4.46 -14.68
C ASN A 80 12.11 -4.43 -13.53
N SER A 81 13.15 -3.62 -13.65
CA SER A 81 14.09 -3.37 -12.54
C SER A 81 13.40 -2.72 -11.34
N ALA A 82 12.54 -1.72 -11.57
CA ALA A 82 11.76 -1.09 -10.52
C ALA A 82 10.81 -2.08 -9.81
N LEU A 83 10.10 -2.92 -10.58
CA LEU A 83 9.19 -3.93 -10.04
C LEU A 83 9.93 -4.99 -9.21
N ALA A 84 11.16 -5.32 -9.57
CA ALA A 84 11.99 -6.26 -8.80
C ALA A 84 12.37 -5.73 -7.40
N MET A 85 12.26 -4.41 -7.15
CA MET A 85 12.53 -3.81 -5.83
C MET A 85 11.34 -3.93 -4.87
N VAL A 86 10.14 -4.24 -5.38
CA VAL A 86 8.88 -4.27 -4.61
C VAL A 86 8.44 -5.70 -4.29
N ASN A 87 9.10 -6.71 -4.87
CA ASN A 87 8.80 -8.14 -4.70
C ASN A 87 9.65 -8.81 -3.61
#